data_AF-A0A399QJC2-F1
#
_entry.id   AF-A0A399QJC2-F1
#
_cell.length_a   1.000
_cell.length_b   1.000
_cell.length_c   1.000
_cell.angle_alpha   90.00
_cell.angle_beta   90.00
_cell.angle_gamma   90.00
#
_symmetry.space_group_name_H-M   'P 1'
#
loop_
_entity.id
_entity.type
_entity.pdbx_description
1 polymer ?
#
loop_
_entity_poly.entity_id
_entity_poly.type
_entity_poly.pdbx_seq_one_letter_code
_entity_poly.pdbx_strand_id
1 'polypeptide(L)'
;MNRKDSQVMKEPPRNAETWEPPGFGAALSGHLAFGALKAPCVLLSLWLLTLFPFVPDLSFGDLIASVTAATVAAAVVELLVEDRFSRARRLSSPGGWDFAVLPALTALPVVFLLGWLVGGVPAAGAVLGTAWALIEAVEIAWLRPWEPGMTQDEFDGKYAELKEMTRETFAPDVEEIRRRAGERSMQKYRDAIERKRREAGTEGE
;
A
#
# COMPACT_ATOMS: atom_id res chain seq x y z
N MET A 1 31.53 38.50 -7.62
CA MET A 1 30.68 37.59 -6.80
C MET A 1 30.00 36.63 -7.77
N ASN A 2 30.50 35.39 -7.83
CA ASN A 2 30.29 34.48 -8.95
C ASN A 2 28.97 33.72 -8.78
N ARG A 3 28.10 33.81 -9.79
CA ARG A 3 26.80 33.15 -9.88
C ARG A 3 26.99 31.68 -10.24
N LYS A 4 27.69 30.91 -9.40
CA LYS A 4 27.92 29.46 -9.58
C LYS A 4 27.70 28.62 -8.31
N ASP A 5 27.48 29.24 -7.16
CA ASP A 5 27.39 28.51 -5.87
C ASP A 5 25.95 28.31 -5.35
N SER A 6 24.95 28.34 -6.23
CA SER A 6 23.59 27.88 -5.90
C SER A 6 23.11 26.83 -6.89
N GLN A 7 23.96 25.85 -7.15
CA GLN A 7 23.44 24.51 -7.44
C GLN A 7 23.11 23.86 -6.10
N VAL A 8 21.90 24.16 -5.61
CA VAL A 8 21.19 23.18 -4.79
C VAL A 8 21.25 21.89 -5.58
N MET A 9 21.96 20.90 -5.04
CA MET A 9 22.14 19.57 -5.63
C MET A 9 20.75 18.95 -5.84
N LYS A 10 20.08 19.30 -6.94
CA LYS A 10 18.93 18.57 -7.44
C LYS A 10 19.52 17.28 -7.98
N GLU A 11 19.44 16.22 -7.17
CA GLU A 11 19.77 14.89 -7.64
C GLU A 11 19.11 14.67 -9.00
N PRO A 12 19.87 14.26 -10.03
CA PRO A 12 19.32 14.04 -11.34
C PRO A 12 18.24 12.94 -11.27
N PRO A 13 17.21 13.01 -12.13
CA PRO A 13 16.15 12.00 -12.16
C PRO A 13 16.76 10.59 -12.29
N ARG A 14 16.35 9.67 -11.40
CA ARG A 14 16.99 8.36 -11.24
C ARG A 14 16.51 7.31 -12.25
N ASN A 15 15.25 7.37 -12.69
CA ASN A 15 14.74 6.53 -13.78
C ASN A 15 14.87 7.19 -15.16
N ALA A 16 14.79 6.37 -16.21
CA ALA A 16 14.79 6.79 -17.60
C ALA A 16 13.67 7.80 -17.94
N GLU A 17 13.82 8.50 -19.06
CA GLU A 17 12.83 9.50 -19.52
C GLU A 17 11.47 8.90 -19.88
N THR A 18 11.45 7.60 -20.20
CA THR A 18 10.26 6.82 -20.53
C THR A 18 9.54 6.29 -19.29
N TRP A 19 10.03 6.58 -18.09
CA TRP A 19 9.38 6.15 -16.86
C TRP A 19 8.02 6.85 -16.69
N GLU A 20 6.99 6.04 -16.41
CA GLU A 20 5.67 6.53 -16.10
C GLU A 20 5.33 6.26 -14.62
N PRO A 21 4.73 7.24 -13.92
CA PRO A 21 4.31 7.04 -12.55
C PRO A 21 3.17 6.02 -12.47
N PRO A 22 3.01 5.34 -11.32
CA PRO A 22 1.89 4.44 -11.11
C PRO A 22 0.55 5.17 -11.33
N GLY A 23 -0.42 4.46 -11.87
CA GLY A 23 -1.76 5.01 -12.11
C GLY A 23 -2.40 5.47 -10.79
N PHE A 24 -3.13 6.59 -10.84
CA PHE A 24 -3.76 7.20 -9.67
C PHE A 24 -4.59 6.21 -8.84
N GLY A 25 -5.37 5.32 -9.49
CA GLY A 25 -6.18 4.33 -8.78
C GLY A 25 -5.36 3.31 -7.99
N ALA A 26 -4.23 2.86 -8.54
CA ALA A 26 -3.34 1.94 -7.84
C ALA A 26 -2.68 2.62 -6.63
N ALA A 27 -2.18 3.85 -6.82
CA ALA A 27 -1.58 4.64 -5.76
C ALA A 27 -2.58 4.98 -4.64
N LEU A 28 -3.79 5.40 -5.01
CA LEU A 28 -4.87 5.65 -4.06
C LEU A 28 -5.27 4.39 -3.30
N SER A 29 -5.33 3.23 -3.97
CA SER A 29 -5.64 1.96 -3.30
C SER A 29 -4.57 1.59 -2.27
N GLY A 30 -3.29 1.87 -2.55
CA GLY A 30 -2.19 1.67 -1.62
C GLY A 30 -2.32 2.55 -0.38
N HIS A 31 -2.56 3.85 -0.60
CA HIS A 31 -2.79 4.82 0.48
C HIS A 31 -4.00 4.48 1.34
N LEU A 32 -5.12 4.08 0.73
CA LEU A 32 -6.31 3.66 1.47
C LEU A 32 -6.09 2.35 2.24
N ALA A 33 -5.38 1.38 1.67
CA ALA A 33 -5.05 0.14 2.35
C ALA A 33 -4.15 0.39 3.56
N PHE A 34 -3.12 1.23 3.39
CA PHE A 34 -2.22 1.59 4.49
C PHE A 34 -2.93 2.45 5.55
N GLY A 35 -3.77 3.39 5.10
CA GLY A 35 -4.66 4.19 5.94
C GLY A 35 -5.60 3.33 6.79
N ALA A 36 -6.21 2.31 6.20
CA ALA A 36 -7.07 1.35 6.91
C ALA A 36 -6.29 0.51 7.93
N LEU A 37 -5.03 0.16 7.62
CA LEU A 37 -4.15 -0.55 8.55
C LEU A 37 -3.80 0.31 9.78
N LYS A 38 -3.57 1.62 9.61
CA LYS A 38 -3.23 2.52 10.73
C LYS A 38 -4.44 3.11 11.47
N ALA A 39 -5.63 3.10 10.87
CA ALA A 39 -6.84 3.67 11.46
C ALA A 39 -7.16 3.13 12.88
N PRO A 40 -7.00 1.82 13.20
CA PRO A 40 -7.19 1.32 14.56
C PRO A 40 -6.20 1.92 15.58
N CYS A 41 -4.95 2.17 15.16
CA CYS A 41 -3.94 2.82 16.01
C CYS A 41 -4.34 4.28 16.29
N VAL A 42 -4.77 5.03 15.27
CA VAL A 42 -5.26 6.41 15.44
C VAL A 42 -6.49 6.43 16.34
N LEU A 43 -7.46 5.54 16.12
CA LEU A 43 -8.67 5.44 16.93
C LEU A 43 -8.35 5.13 18.40
N LEU A 44 -7.42 4.20 18.64
CA LEU A 44 -6.97 3.87 20.00
C LEU A 44 -6.26 5.06 20.66
N SER A 45 -5.36 5.75 19.95
CA SER A 45 -4.69 6.96 20.45
C SER A 45 -5.70 8.06 20.77
N LEU A 46 -6.69 8.25 19.90
CA LEU A 46 -7.75 9.24 20.09
C LEU A 46 -8.62 8.92 21.31
N TRP A 47 -9.02 7.66 21.47
CA TRP A 47 -9.76 7.19 22.65
C TRP A 47 -8.96 7.34 23.95
N LEU A 48 -7.64 7.10 23.92
CA LEU A 48 -6.78 7.37 25.09
C LEU A 48 -6.73 8.87 25.43
N LEU A 49 -6.74 9.75 24.43
CA LEU A 49 -6.78 11.19 24.66
C LEU A 49 -8.10 11.64 25.29
N THR A 50 -9.24 11.01 24.99
CA THR A 50 -10.52 11.36 25.64
C THR A 50 -10.57 11.02 27.14
N LEU A 51 -9.58 10.29 27.68
CA LEU A 51 -9.47 10.06 29.13
C LEU A 51 -9.02 11.31 29.90
N PHE A 52 -8.51 12.34 29.20
CA PHE A 52 -8.05 13.57 29.82
C PHE A 52 -9.18 14.60 29.97
N PRO A 53 -9.30 15.30 31.11
CA PRO A 53 -10.45 16.14 31.44
C PRO A 53 -10.58 17.42 30.60
N PHE A 54 -9.57 17.75 29.79
CA PHE A 54 -9.57 18.92 28.91
C PHE A 54 -9.90 18.56 27.45
N VAL A 55 -10.13 17.28 27.15
CA VAL A 55 -10.51 16.80 25.82
C VAL A 55 -12.04 16.79 25.71
N PRO A 56 -12.63 17.25 24.58
CA PRO A 56 -14.07 17.20 24.40
C PRO A 56 -14.63 15.79 24.52
N ASP A 57 -15.80 15.66 25.16
CA ASP A 57 -16.58 14.42 25.16
C ASP A 57 -17.12 14.17 23.75
N LEU A 58 -16.50 13.22 23.05
CA LEU A 58 -16.92 12.76 21.73
C LEU A 58 -17.53 11.36 21.88
N SER A 59 -18.66 11.13 21.21
CA SER A 59 -19.23 9.78 21.21
C SER A 59 -18.31 8.83 20.45
N PHE A 60 -18.35 7.54 20.78
CA PHE A 60 -17.58 6.53 20.04
C PHE A 60 -17.90 6.52 18.53
N GLY A 61 -19.14 6.86 18.17
CA GLY A 61 -19.54 7.05 16.77
C GLY A 61 -18.82 8.21 16.10
N ASP A 62 -18.67 9.33 16.80
CA ASP A 62 -17.94 10.51 16.29
C ASP A 62 -16.43 10.21 16.12
N LEU A 63 -15.85 9.41 17.02
CA LEU A 63 -14.46 8.96 16.90
C LEU A 63 -14.27 8.12 15.64
N ILE A 64 -15.14 7.13 15.41
CA ILE A 64 -15.07 6.29 14.20
C ILE A 64 -15.30 7.13 12.95
N ALA A 65 -16.32 7.99 12.93
CA ALA A 65 -16.66 8.81 11.78
C ALA A 65 -15.52 9.76 11.42
N SER A 66 -14.93 10.43 12.41
CA SER A 66 -13.82 11.36 12.21
C SER A 66 -12.55 10.66 11.73
N VAL A 67 -12.19 9.51 12.31
CA VAL A 67 -11.03 8.72 11.84
C VAL A 67 -11.26 8.21 10.42
N THR A 68 -12.45 7.67 10.12
CA THR A 68 -12.77 7.16 8.78
C THR A 68 -12.69 8.27 7.73
N ALA A 69 -13.29 9.43 8.01
CA ALA A 69 -13.24 10.58 7.11
C ALA A 69 -11.82 11.11 6.95
N ALA A 70 -11.05 11.19 8.05
CA ALA A 70 -9.65 11.62 8.04
C ALA A 70 -8.79 10.68 7.21
N THR A 71 -8.97 9.36 7.32
CA THR A 71 -8.22 8.37 6.51
C THR A 71 -8.43 8.57 5.02
N VAL A 72 -9.67 8.76 4.58
CA VAL A 72 -9.96 8.97 3.15
C VAL A 72 -9.40 10.32 2.69
N ALA A 73 -9.59 11.38 3.47
CA ALA A 73 -9.14 12.72 3.11
C ALA A 73 -7.61 12.84 3.09
N ALA A 74 -6.92 12.30 4.10
CA ALA A 74 -5.47 12.28 4.19
C ALA A 74 -4.86 11.49 3.03
N ALA A 75 -5.38 10.30 2.72
CA ALA A 75 -4.95 9.50 1.57
C ALA A 75 -5.00 10.27 0.25
N VAL A 76 -6.06 11.06 0.02
CA VAL A 76 -6.16 11.89 -1.19
C VAL A 76 -5.15 13.04 -1.16
N VAL A 77 -5.01 13.74 -0.03
CA VAL A 77 -4.08 14.88 0.09
C VAL A 77 -2.64 14.43 -0.06
N GLU A 78 -2.23 13.39 0.68
CA GLU A 78 -0.88 12.81 0.62
C GLU A 78 -0.55 12.37 -0.80
N LEU A 79 -1.44 11.62 -1.45
CA LEU A 79 -1.25 11.18 -2.83
C LEU A 79 -1.04 12.35 -3.80
N LEU A 80 -1.82 13.43 -3.68
CA LEU A 80 -1.67 14.61 -4.56
C LEU A 80 -0.32 15.31 -4.36
N VAL A 81 0.19 15.32 -3.13
CA VAL A 81 1.51 15.88 -2.83
C VAL A 81 2.62 14.95 -3.31
N GLU A 82 2.54 13.66 -3.00
CA GLU A 82 3.51 12.65 -3.40
C GLU A 82 3.63 12.51 -4.92
N ASP A 83 2.52 12.52 -5.65
CA ASP A 83 2.52 12.44 -7.12
C ASP A 83 3.33 13.56 -7.76
N ARG A 84 3.31 14.77 -7.17
CA ARG A 84 4.17 15.88 -7.61
C ARG A 84 5.65 15.55 -7.43
N PHE A 85 6.04 14.98 -6.29
CA PHE A 85 7.43 14.57 -6.05
C PHE A 85 7.85 13.42 -6.96
N SER A 86 7.01 12.39 -7.10
CA SER A 86 7.28 11.23 -7.94
C SER A 86 7.47 11.62 -9.40
N ARG A 87 6.64 12.52 -9.93
CA ARG A 87 6.80 13.06 -11.30
C ARG A 87 8.03 13.93 -11.44
N ALA A 88 8.28 14.81 -10.47
CA ALA A 88 9.43 15.73 -10.53
C ALA A 88 10.77 15.00 -10.48
N ARG A 89 10.85 13.89 -9.74
CA ARG A 89 12.09 13.12 -9.51
C ARG A 89 12.18 11.83 -10.33
N ARG A 90 11.13 11.53 -11.10
CA ARG A 90 10.96 10.29 -11.89
C ARG A 90 11.22 9.05 -11.05
N LEU A 91 10.63 8.95 -9.86
CA LEU A 91 10.82 7.82 -8.95
C LEU A 91 9.56 7.56 -8.13
N SER A 92 9.15 6.29 -8.00
CA SER A 92 7.94 5.92 -7.26
C SER A 92 8.06 6.22 -5.76
N SER A 93 9.25 6.01 -5.18
CA SER A 93 9.60 6.44 -3.82
C SER A 93 10.82 7.36 -3.88
N PRO A 94 10.60 8.68 -3.99
CA PRO A 94 11.67 9.64 -4.25
C PRO A 94 12.71 9.77 -3.15
N GLY A 95 12.39 9.40 -1.90
CA GLY A 95 13.24 9.65 -0.75
C GLY A 95 13.36 11.14 -0.39
N GLY A 96 14.18 11.45 0.61
CA GLY A 96 14.43 12.81 1.09
C GLY A 96 13.47 13.26 2.19
N TRP A 97 13.97 14.13 3.08
CA TRP A 97 13.20 14.65 4.22
C TRP A 97 11.99 15.48 3.79
N ASP A 98 12.07 16.15 2.64
CA ASP A 98 10.93 16.91 2.11
C ASP A 98 9.81 16.00 1.60
N PHE A 99 10.14 14.89 0.95
CA PHE A 99 9.16 13.85 0.62
C PHE A 99 8.61 13.15 1.87
N ALA A 100 9.45 12.89 2.87
CA ALA A 100 9.03 12.22 4.09
C ALA A 100 8.05 13.04 4.94
N VAL A 101 8.24 14.35 5.02
CA VAL A 101 7.52 15.21 5.97
C VAL A 101 6.42 16.02 5.32
N LEU A 102 6.60 16.48 4.07
CA LEU A 102 5.66 17.42 3.46
C LEU A 102 4.26 16.81 3.22
N PRO A 103 4.10 15.59 2.67
CA PRO A 103 2.79 14.96 2.53
C PRO A 103 2.03 14.88 3.86
N ALA A 104 2.67 14.34 4.90
CA ALA A 104 2.10 14.22 6.23
C ALA A 104 1.71 15.60 6.82
N LEU A 105 2.59 16.60 6.72
CA LEU A 105 2.27 17.96 7.19
C LEU A 105 1.11 18.58 6.42
N THR A 106 0.98 18.32 5.12
CA THR A 106 -0.13 18.87 4.31
C THR A 106 -1.47 18.23 4.60
N ALA A 107 -1.50 17.00 5.10
CA ALA A 107 -2.73 16.33 5.54
C ALA A 107 -3.26 16.88 6.87
N LEU A 108 -2.38 17.31 7.79
CA LEU A 108 -2.77 17.75 9.15
C LEU A 108 -3.84 18.85 9.20
N PRO A 109 -3.81 19.91 8.38
CA PRO A 109 -4.89 20.91 8.36
C PRO A 109 -6.25 20.30 8.03
N VAL A 110 -6.31 19.34 7.09
CA VAL A 110 -7.56 18.69 6.70
C VAL A 110 -8.07 17.78 7.82
N VAL A 111 -7.16 17.02 8.45
CA VAL A 111 -7.49 16.20 9.62
C VAL A 111 -8.02 17.07 10.76
N PHE A 112 -7.36 18.19 11.06
CA PHE A 112 -7.81 19.15 12.06
C PHE A 112 -9.22 19.68 11.76
N LEU A 113 -9.47 20.11 10.53
CA LEU A 113 -10.77 20.63 10.11
C LEU A 113 -11.86 19.58 10.25
N LEU A 114 -11.60 18.31 9.90
CA LEU A 114 -12.56 17.22 10.07
C LEU A 114 -12.90 16.97 11.54
N GLY A 115 -11.89 16.94 12.42
CA GLY A 115 -12.13 16.79 13.86
C GLY A 115 -12.92 17.97 14.44
N TRP A 116 -12.66 19.20 13.97
CA TRP A 116 -13.46 20.35 14.36
C TRP A 116 -14.90 20.26 13.84
N LEU A 117 -15.10 19.90 12.57
CA LEU A 117 -16.44 19.78 11.98
C LEU A 117 -17.30 18.72 12.68
N VAL A 118 -16.70 17.58 13.04
CA VAL A 118 -17.40 16.50 13.74
C VAL A 118 -17.66 16.87 15.21
N GLY A 119 -16.64 17.37 15.92
CA GLY A 119 -16.76 17.68 17.34
C GLY A 119 -17.38 19.04 17.66
N GLY A 120 -17.65 19.87 16.67
CA GLY A 120 -18.23 21.23 16.83
C GLY A 120 -17.31 22.27 17.47
N VAL A 121 -16.14 21.87 18.00
CA VAL A 121 -15.19 22.75 18.68
C VAL A 121 -13.75 22.55 18.15
N PRO A 122 -12.92 23.61 18.10
CA PRO A 122 -11.53 23.51 17.62
C PRO A 122 -10.68 22.52 18.41
N ALA A 123 -10.98 22.32 19.70
CA ALA A 123 -10.30 21.36 20.55
C ALA A 123 -10.41 19.91 20.02
N ALA A 124 -11.56 19.52 19.44
CA ALA A 124 -11.73 18.20 18.85
C ALA A 124 -10.82 18.01 17.62
N GLY A 125 -10.70 19.07 16.80
CA GLY A 125 -9.74 19.12 15.70
C GLY A 125 -8.29 18.98 16.17
N ALA A 126 -7.92 19.70 17.23
CA ALA A 126 -6.57 19.64 17.79
C ALA A 126 -6.23 18.25 18.33
N VAL A 127 -7.17 17.60 19.01
CA VAL A 127 -6.99 16.26 19.58
C VAL A 127 -6.86 15.22 18.47
N LEU A 128 -7.73 15.24 17.45
CA LEU A 128 -7.62 14.34 16.30
C LEU A 128 -6.32 14.58 15.53
N GLY A 129 -5.97 15.83 15.25
CA GLY A 129 -4.74 16.19 14.57
C GLY A 129 -3.50 15.76 15.36
N THR A 130 -3.52 15.85 16.69
CA THR A 130 -2.42 15.38 17.56
C THR A 130 -2.29 13.86 17.52
N ALA A 131 -3.41 13.13 17.67
CA ALA A 131 -3.40 11.67 17.57
C ALA A 131 -2.87 11.21 16.21
N TRP A 132 -3.33 11.84 15.13
CA TRP A 132 -2.86 11.58 13.77
C TRP A 132 -1.37 11.84 13.63
N ALA A 133 -0.90 13.03 14.02
CA ALA A 133 0.50 13.43 13.92
C ALA A 133 1.45 12.50 14.70
N LEU A 134 1.02 11.98 15.86
CA LEU A 134 1.82 11.01 16.62
C LEU A 134 1.99 9.70 15.86
N ILE A 135 0.91 9.18 15.27
CA ILE A 135 0.98 7.95 14.47
C ILE A 135 1.82 8.17 13.20
N GLU A 136 1.63 9.29 12.50
CA GLU A 136 2.47 9.68 11.35
C GLU A 136 3.94 9.77 11.71
N ALA A 137 4.28 10.37 12.86
CA ALA A 137 5.67 10.48 13.28
C ALA A 137 6.31 9.11 13.53
N VAL A 138 5.57 8.18 14.13
CA VAL A 138 6.01 6.79 14.32
C VAL A 138 6.16 6.08 12.97
N GLU A 139 5.19 6.24 12.08
CA GLU A 139 5.19 5.68 10.72
C GLU A 139 6.41 6.16 9.92
N ILE A 140 6.63 7.47 9.85
CA ILE A 140 7.78 8.08 9.19
C ILE A 140 9.08 7.53 9.80
N ALA A 141 9.19 7.51 11.14
CA ALA A 141 10.37 7.00 11.81
C ALA A 141 10.65 5.51 11.50
N TRP A 142 9.59 4.71 11.35
CA TRP A 142 9.69 3.27 11.13
C TRP A 142 9.96 2.91 9.66
N LEU A 143 9.19 3.48 8.73
CA LEU A 143 9.27 3.20 7.30
C LEU A 143 10.42 3.91 6.60
N ARG A 144 10.96 4.96 7.24
CA ARG A 144 12.08 5.76 6.74
C ARG A 144 11.87 6.25 5.30
N PRO A 145 10.76 6.93 4.99
CA PRO A 145 10.48 7.42 3.64
C PRO A 145 11.50 8.47 3.16
N TRP A 146 12.39 8.96 4.03
CA TRP A 146 13.52 9.81 3.64
C TRP A 146 14.64 9.03 2.94
N GLU A 147 14.68 7.69 3.06
CA GLU A 147 15.60 6.86 2.29
C GLU A 147 15.05 6.65 0.88
N PRO A 148 15.82 6.95 -0.19
CA PRO A 148 15.34 6.74 -1.56
C PRO A 148 15.02 5.27 -1.82
N GLY A 149 13.87 5.03 -2.47
CA GLY A 149 13.49 3.69 -2.88
C GLY A 149 14.29 3.17 -4.07
N MET A 150 13.95 1.95 -4.47
CA MET A 150 14.49 1.30 -5.66
C MET A 150 14.00 2.01 -6.93
N THR A 151 14.88 2.03 -7.93
CA THR A 151 14.50 2.38 -9.31
C THR A 151 13.60 1.30 -9.91
N GLN A 152 12.92 1.62 -11.01
CA GLN A 152 12.02 0.66 -11.67
C GLN A 152 12.80 -0.56 -12.18
N ASP A 153 13.99 -0.34 -12.75
CA ASP A 153 14.85 -1.42 -13.25
C ASP A 153 15.35 -2.33 -12.12
N GLU A 154 15.72 -1.75 -10.98
CA GLU A 154 16.10 -2.52 -9.78
C GLU A 154 14.93 -3.36 -9.24
N PHE A 155 13.72 -2.77 -9.22
CA PHE A 155 12.51 -3.47 -8.79
C PHE A 155 12.18 -4.63 -9.74
N ASP A 156 12.16 -4.38 -11.04
CA ASP A 156 11.84 -5.37 -12.06
C ASP A 156 12.86 -6.51 -12.07
N GLY A 157 14.14 -6.19 -11.90
CA GLY A 157 15.22 -7.18 -11.75
C GLY A 157 15.01 -8.10 -10.55
N LYS A 158 14.75 -7.52 -9.36
CA LYS A 158 14.47 -8.31 -8.15
C LYS A 158 13.16 -9.09 -8.26
N TYR A 159 12.16 -8.56 -8.95
CA TYR A 159 10.90 -9.26 -9.17
C TYR A 159 11.09 -10.47 -10.10
N ALA A 160 11.92 -10.33 -11.15
CA ALA A 160 12.28 -11.44 -12.02
C ALA A 160 13.07 -12.51 -11.26
N GLU A 161 14.05 -12.12 -10.45
CA GLU A 161 14.81 -13.02 -9.58
C GLU A 161 13.89 -13.76 -8.58
N LEU A 162 12.98 -13.04 -7.94
CA LEU A 162 12.00 -13.65 -7.03
C LEU A 162 11.10 -14.66 -7.76
N LYS A 163 10.68 -14.34 -8.98
CA LYS A 163 9.85 -15.23 -9.81
C LYS A 163 10.61 -16.47 -10.24
N GLU A 164 11.90 -16.33 -10.54
CA GLU A 164 12.79 -17.45 -10.85
C GLU A 164 12.98 -18.36 -9.63
N MET A 165 13.34 -17.80 -8.47
CA MET A 165 13.45 -18.57 -7.22
C MET A 165 12.15 -19.29 -6.86
N THR A 166 11.02 -18.61 -7.02
CA THR A 166 9.68 -19.19 -6.79
C THR A 166 9.43 -20.34 -7.77
N ARG A 167 9.75 -20.16 -9.06
CA ARG A 167 9.61 -21.19 -10.07
C ARG A 167 10.48 -22.41 -9.77
N GLU A 168 11.73 -22.22 -9.39
CA GLU A 168 12.65 -23.30 -9.02
C GLU A 168 12.16 -24.06 -7.79
N THR A 169 11.70 -23.33 -6.76
CA THR A 169 11.17 -23.91 -5.53
C THR A 169 9.93 -24.78 -5.79
N PHE A 170 9.04 -24.36 -6.69
CA PHE A 170 7.80 -25.09 -6.99
C PHE A 170 7.87 -26.00 -8.23
N ALA A 171 9.00 -26.04 -8.94
CA ALA A 171 9.16 -26.90 -10.12
C ALA A 171 8.93 -28.40 -9.81
N PRO A 172 9.46 -28.97 -8.71
CA PRO A 172 9.24 -30.37 -8.36
C PRO A 172 7.76 -30.67 -8.08
N ASP A 173 7.08 -29.77 -7.37
CA ASP A 173 5.66 -29.91 -7.02
C ASP A 173 4.76 -29.85 -8.27
N VAL A 174 5.06 -28.93 -9.19
CA VAL A 174 4.32 -28.83 -10.47
C VAL A 174 4.55 -30.07 -11.33
N GLU A 175 5.78 -30.60 -11.38
CA GLU A 175 6.08 -31.83 -12.11
C GLU A 175 5.38 -33.05 -11.49
N GLU A 176 5.34 -33.14 -10.16
CA GLU A 176 4.59 -34.19 -9.48
C GLU A 176 3.09 -34.10 -9.73
N ILE A 177 2.49 -32.90 -9.65
CA ILE A 177 1.08 -32.69 -9.97
C ILE A 177 0.79 -33.09 -11.41
N ARG A 178 1.67 -32.70 -12.34
CA ARG A 178 1.53 -33.02 -13.77
C ARG A 178 1.64 -34.53 -14.02
N ARG A 179 2.56 -35.22 -13.34
CA ARG A 179 2.69 -36.69 -13.38
C ARG A 179 1.41 -37.37 -12.87
N ARG A 180 0.93 -36.99 -11.69
CA ARG A 180 -0.31 -37.54 -11.10
C ARG A 180 -1.53 -37.26 -11.97
N ALA A 181 -1.64 -36.09 -12.59
CA ALA A 181 -2.71 -35.76 -13.52
C ALA A 181 -2.63 -36.62 -14.80
N GLY A 182 -1.42 -36.83 -15.33
CA GLY A 182 -1.15 -37.74 -16.45
C GLY A 182 -1.59 -39.17 -16.15
N GLU A 183 -1.19 -39.72 -15.00
CA GLU A 183 -1.57 -41.07 -14.56
C GLU A 183 -3.08 -41.24 -14.42
N ARG A 184 -3.78 -40.27 -13.82
CA ARG A 184 -5.25 -40.28 -13.72
C ARG A 184 -5.93 -40.23 -15.08
N SER A 185 -5.39 -39.47 -16.03
CA SER A 185 -5.95 -39.39 -17.38
C SER A 185 -5.80 -40.71 -18.13
N MET A 186 -4.64 -41.36 -18.01
CA MET A 186 -4.36 -42.65 -18.63
C MET A 186 -5.22 -43.76 -18.03
N GLN A 187 -5.41 -43.76 -16.70
CA GLN A 187 -6.33 -44.69 -16.02
C GLN A 187 -7.76 -44.55 -16.53
N LYS A 188 -8.29 -43.32 -16.65
CA LYS A 188 -9.63 -43.09 -17.21
C LYS A 188 -9.77 -43.62 -18.64
N TYR A 189 -8.74 -43.44 -19.48
CA TYR A 189 -8.74 -43.97 -20.84
C TYR A 189 -8.74 -45.51 -20.85
N ARG A 190 -7.94 -46.15 -20.00
CA ARG A 190 -7.92 -47.63 -19.87
C ARG A 190 -9.26 -48.16 -19.39
N ASP A 191 -9.84 -47.57 -18.34
CA ASP A 191 -11.14 -47.96 -17.80
C ASP A 191 -12.26 -47.81 -18.84
N ALA A 192 -12.20 -46.77 -19.68
CA ALA A 192 -13.17 -46.58 -20.77
C ALA A 192 -13.05 -47.65 -21.86
N ILE A 193 -11.83 -48.09 -22.20
CA ILE A 193 -11.61 -49.17 -23.17
C ILE A 193 -12.12 -50.50 -22.62
N GLU A 194 -11.81 -50.81 -21.35
CA GLU A 194 -12.29 -52.05 -20.72
C GLU A 194 -13.82 -52.09 -20.62
N ARG A 195 -14.46 -50.96 -20.31
CA ARG A 195 -15.92 -50.86 -20.24
C ARG A 195 -16.57 -51.16 -21.60
N LYS A 196 -16.08 -50.52 -22.67
CA LYS A 196 -16.54 -50.80 -24.04
C LYS A 196 -16.33 -52.26 -24.45
N ARG A 197 -15.23 -52.88 -23.99
CA ARG A 197 -14.94 -54.29 -24.27
C ARG A 197 -15.92 -55.24 -23.59
N ARG A 198 -16.33 -54.93 -22.35
CA ARG A 198 -17.35 -55.70 -21.62
C ARG A 198 -18.72 -55.56 -22.29
N GLU A 199 -19.11 -54.35 -22.65
CA GLU A 199 -20.38 -54.08 -23.34
C GLU A 199 -20.46 -54.82 -24.68
N ALA A 200 -19.42 -54.75 -25.51
CA ALA A 200 -19.36 -55.47 -26.80
C ALA A 200 -19.34 -57.00 -26.67
N GLY A 201 -18.85 -57.53 -25.55
CA GLY A 201 -18.89 -58.97 -25.27
C GLY A 201 -20.25 -59.47 -24.76
N THR A 202 -21.14 -58.56 -24.32
CA THR A 202 -22.46 -58.90 -23.78
C THR A 202 -23.56 -58.77 -24.84
N GLU A 203 -23.34 -58.01 -25.93
CA GLU A 203 -24.25 -57.88 -27.08
C GLU A 203 -24.08 -59.01 -28.13
N GLY A 204 -23.10 -59.90 -27.94
CA GLY A 204 -22.76 -60.99 -28.86
C GLY A 204 -23.25 -62.39 -28.45
N GLU A 205 -23.94 -62.53 -27.33
CA GLU A 205 -24.67 -63.74 -26.89
C GLU A 205 -26.19 -63.54 -27.05
#